data_AF-A0A139WMZ2-F1
#
_entry.id   AF-A0A139WMZ2-F1
#
_cell.length_a   1.000
_cell.length_b   1.000
_cell.length_c   1.000
_cell.angle_alpha   90.00
_cell.angle_beta   90.00
_cell.angle_gamma   90.00
#
_symmetry.space_group_name_H-M   'P 1'
#
loop_
_entity.id
_entity.type
_entity.pdbx_description
1 polymer ?
#
loop_
_entity_poly.entity_id
_entity_poly.type
_entity_poly.pdbx_seq_one_letter_code
_entity_poly.pdbx_strand_id
1 'polypeptide(L)'
;MLKQIVCTLVVAHFGAAFVANPVQSDIVPFTLYDQALKKLEELRIIVDSAIASAKLTLTSASTSHHKYADESLAAADVKLRDEADKIQGSIQDMQNIANGAGVSIHSCLRLTQPQLERALADSQGELASCVSGVNGEVDTNINDAKRGVDATTGDVDDLLAQIKSCTTGSILCLSPIIRQIDVDKVELPELIETEVHKAVTLVDTLTPKVDHCSDSNVSTYVTEATTILQSIEDCVNRILP
;
A
#
# COMPACT_ATOMS: atom_id res chain seq x y z
N MET A 1 -20.43 -1.44 3.42
CA MET A 1 -20.80 -0.06 3.81
C MET A 1 -19.65 0.53 4.61
N LEU A 2 -18.75 1.28 3.98
CA LEU A 2 -17.86 2.28 4.60
C LEU A 2 -16.94 2.76 3.47
N LYS A 3 -17.21 3.94 2.89
CA LYS A 3 -16.24 4.66 2.03
C LYS A 3 -16.71 6.10 1.84
N GLN A 4 -16.49 6.90 2.87
CA GLN A 4 -16.32 8.35 2.78
C GLN A 4 -15.25 8.72 3.81
N ILE A 5 -13.98 8.53 3.43
CA ILE A 5 -12.90 9.23 4.11
C ILE A 5 -12.70 10.52 3.33
N VAL A 6 -13.12 11.58 4.01
CA VAL A 6 -13.06 12.97 3.60
C VAL A 6 -11.57 13.35 3.47
N CYS A 7 -11.10 13.57 2.24
CA CYS A 7 -9.87 14.32 1.99
C CYS A 7 -10.14 15.80 2.31
N THR A 8 -9.98 16.18 3.57
CA THR A 8 -9.99 17.59 3.98
C THR A 8 -8.68 18.22 3.56
N LEU A 9 -8.73 19.02 2.49
CA LEU A 9 -7.66 19.93 2.07
C LEU A 9 -7.36 20.92 3.22
N VAL A 10 -6.18 20.83 3.83
CA VAL A 10 -5.71 21.84 4.79
C VAL A 10 -5.03 22.96 4.01
N VAL A 11 -5.80 23.98 3.64
CA VAL A 11 -5.25 25.27 3.16
C VAL A 11 -4.96 26.14 4.40
N ALA A 12 -3.74 26.04 4.93
CA ALA A 12 -3.29 26.92 6.00
C ALA A 12 -2.99 28.32 5.45
N HIS A 13 -3.90 29.26 5.71
CA HIS A 13 -3.66 30.70 5.54
C HIS A 13 -2.65 31.19 6.58
N PHE A 14 -1.41 31.46 6.16
CA PHE A 14 -0.45 32.23 6.96
C PHE A 14 -0.62 33.72 6.68
N GLY A 15 -1.42 34.39 7.50
CA GLY A 15 -1.44 35.85 7.61
C GLY A 15 -0.65 36.29 8.83
N ALA A 16 0.61 36.68 8.64
CA ALA A 16 1.40 37.38 9.66
C ALA A 16 1.64 38.82 9.22
N ALA A 17 1.05 39.76 9.97
CA ALA A 17 1.34 41.18 9.86
C ALA A 17 2.74 41.46 10.41
N PHE A 18 3.66 41.90 9.55
CA PHE A 18 5.01 42.31 9.94
C PHE A 18 5.04 43.84 10.06
N VAL A 19 5.29 44.34 11.28
CA VAL A 19 5.55 45.76 11.55
C VAL A 19 7.03 46.01 11.27
N ALA A 20 7.33 46.82 10.26
CA ALA A 20 8.69 47.11 9.83
C ALA A 20 9.33 48.23 10.67
N ASN A 21 10.48 47.94 11.28
CA ASN A 21 11.43 48.94 11.77
C ASN A 21 12.50 49.17 10.67
N PRO A 22 12.82 50.41 10.29
CA PRO A 22 13.86 50.67 9.29
C PRO A 22 15.24 50.53 9.93
N VAL A 23 15.89 49.38 9.72
CA VAL A 23 17.33 49.22 9.93
C VAL A 23 18.03 49.70 8.66
N GLN A 24 18.83 50.76 8.81
CA GLN A 24 19.63 51.35 7.74
C GLN A 24 20.82 50.42 7.47
N SER A 25 20.68 49.52 6.49
CA SER A 25 21.77 48.63 6.07
C SER A 25 22.59 49.29 4.96
N ASP A 26 23.92 49.22 5.10
CA ASP A 26 24.85 49.49 4.00
C ASP A 26 24.43 48.70 2.75
N ILE A 27 24.10 49.43 1.68
CA ILE A 27 23.59 48.87 0.42
C ILE A 27 24.78 48.29 -0.34
N VAL A 28 25.12 47.03 -0.03
CA VAL A 28 25.93 46.22 -0.95
C VAL A 28 25.04 45.96 -2.18
N PRO A 29 25.48 46.30 -3.40
CA PRO A 29 24.67 46.07 -4.59
C PRO A 29 24.42 44.56 -4.74
N PHE A 30 23.15 44.17 -4.63
CA PHE A 30 22.71 42.79 -4.76
C PHE A 30 23.12 42.28 -6.14
N THR A 31 24.03 41.31 -6.20
CA THR A 31 24.53 40.82 -7.47
C THR A 31 23.53 39.83 -8.07
N LEU A 32 23.56 39.65 -9.39
CA LEU A 32 22.76 38.61 -10.05
C LEU A 32 23.08 37.21 -9.52
N TYR A 33 24.30 37.00 -9.02
CA TYR A 33 24.74 35.77 -8.38
C TYR A 33 24.02 35.55 -7.05
N ASP A 34 23.92 36.58 -6.21
CA ASP A 34 23.17 36.51 -4.94
C ASP A 34 21.68 36.26 -5.18
N GLN A 35 21.12 36.84 -6.26
CA GLN A 35 19.75 36.59 -6.67
C GLN A 35 19.53 35.14 -7.11
N ALA A 36 20.47 34.55 -7.87
CA ALA A 36 20.40 33.16 -8.28
C ALA A 36 20.44 32.22 -7.07
N LEU A 37 21.38 32.44 -6.14
CA LEU A 37 21.48 31.64 -4.90
C LEU A 37 20.23 31.76 -4.03
N LYS A 38 19.68 32.97 -3.87
CA LYS A 38 18.45 33.17 -3.11
C LYS A 38 17.26 32.43 -3.73
N LYS A 39 17.08 32.53 -5.06
CA LYS A 39 16.00 31.82 -5.76
C LYS A 39 16.16 30.31 -5.69
N LEU A 40 17.40 29.82 -5.77
CA LEU A 40 17.69 28.41 -5.63
C LEU A 40 17.37 27.90 -4.22
N GLU A 41 17.68 28.68 -3.18
CA GLU A 41 17.30 28.33 -1.80
C GLU A 41 15.77 28.30 -1.63
N GLU A 42 15.06 29.27 -2.22
CA GLU A 42 13.59 29.24 -2.24
C GLU A 42 13.05 27.99 -2.96
N LEU A 43 13.64 27.61 -4.09
CA LEU A 43 13.29 26.37 -4.80
C LEU A 43 13.55 25.14 -3.93
N ARG A 44 14.72 25.07 -3.29
CA ARG A 44 15.10 23.96 -2.41
C ARG A 44 14.08 23.76 -1.28
N ILE A 45 13.67 24.83 -0.61
CA ILE A 45 12.67 24.76 0.46
C ILE A 45 11.33 24.21 -0.07
N ILE A 46 10.90 24.65 -1.25
CA ILE A 46 9.68 24.17 -1.90
C ILE A 46 9.78 22.68 -2.22
N VAL A 47 10.88 22.25 -2.85
CA VAL A 47 11.12 20.85 -3.22
C VAL A 47 11.25 19.96 -1.99
N ASP A 48 12.01 20.35 -0.97
CA ASP A 48 12.16 19.60 0.27
C ASP A 48 10.81 19.40 0.99
N SER A 49 9.97 20.45 1.01
CA SER A 49 8.61 20.37 1.55
C SER A 49 7.72 19.42 0.73
N ALA A 50 7.81 19.45 -0.60
CA ALA A 50 7.06 18.56 -1.49
C ALA A 50 7.49 17.10 -1.30
N ILE A 51 8.80 16.83 -1.24
CA ILE A 51 9.38 15.51 -0.95
C ILE A 51 8.90 14.98 0.40
N ALA A 52 8.92 15.82 1.45
CA ALA A 52 8.45 15.40 2.78
C ALA A 52 6.97 15.02 2.77
N SER A 53 6.12 15.81 2.11
CA SER A 53 4.69 15.53 1.94
C SER A 53 4.45 14.24 1.13
N ALA A 54 5.21 14.06 0.04
CA ALA A 54 5.18 12.87 -0.79
C ALA A 54 5.53 11.59 -0.01
N LYS A 55 6.62 11.62 0.76
CA LYS A 55 7.04 10.49 1.61
C LYS A 55 5.99 10.13 2.66
N LEU A 56 5.35 11.13 3.27
CA LEU A 56 4.27 10.92 4.22
C LEU A 56 3.07 10.24 3.54
N THR A 57 2.66 10.74 2.38
CA THR A 57 1.54 10.19 1.59
C THR A 57 1.80 8.75 1.19
N LEU A 58 2.97 8.46 0.60
CA LEU A 58 3.37 7.11 0.19
C LEU A 58 3.43 6.14 1.37
N THR A 59 3.96 6.59 2.52
CA THR A 59 4.03 5.76 3.73
C THR A 59 2.64 5.51 4.32
N SER A 60 1.76 6.51 4.30
CA SER A 60 0.37 6.35 4.72
C SER A 60 -0.37 5.36 3.83
N ALA A 61 -0.24 5.46 2.51
CA ALA A 61 -0.87 4.54 1.56
C ALA A 61 -0.41 3.10 1.77
N SER A 62 0.90 2.87 1.89
CA SER A 62 1.47 1.55 2.21
C SER A 62 0.93 1.01 3.54
N THR A 63 0.97 1.82 4.61
CA THR A 63 0.50 1.40 5.95
C THR A 63 -1.00 1.06 5.94
N SER A 64 -1.81 1.87 5.25
CA SER A 64 -3.25 1.61 5.12
C SER A 64 -3.52 0.31 4.35
N HIS A 65 -2.77 0.05 3.28
CA HIS A 65 -2.89 -1.21 2.53
C HIS A 65 -2.49 -2.43 3.38
N HIS A 66 -1.33 -2.39 4.06
CA HIS A 66 -0.89 -3.50 4.92
C HIS A 66 -1.90 -3.79 6.03
N LYS A 67 -2.41 -2.75 6.69
CA LYS A 67 -3.47 -2.91 7.69
C LYS A 67 -4.72 -3.57 7.10
N TYR A 68 -5.14 -3.14 5.91
CA TYR A 68 -6.27 -3.76 5.21
C TYR A 68 -6.00 -5.23 4.88
N ALA A 69 -4.81 -5.54 4.40
CA ALA A 69 -4.37 -6.88 4.08
C ALA A 69 -4.40 -7.81 5.30
N ASP A 70 -3.88 -7.34 6.44
CA ASP A 70 -3.90 -8.08 7.71
C ASP A 70 -5.33 -8.33 8.22
N GLU A 71 -6.18 -7.31 8.16
CA GLU A 71 -7.59 -7.41 8.55
C GLU A 71 -8.36 -8.40 7.65
N SER A 72 -8.14 -8.35 6.34
CA SER A 72 -8.77 -9.25 5.37
C SER A 72 -8.29 -10.69 5.51
N LEU A 73 -6.98 -10.88 5.74
CA LEU A 73 -6.37 -12.18 6.02
C LEU A 73 -6.97 -12.81 7.30
N ALA A 74 -7.03 -12.05 8.39
CA ALA A 74 -7.62 -12.51 9.64
C ALA A 74 -9.10 -12.85 9.49
N ALA A 75 -9.85 -12.03 8.76
CA ALA A 75 -11.27 -12.28 8.49
C ALA A 75 -11.50 -13.55 7.65
N ALA A 76 -10.66 -13.82 6.64
CA ALA A 76 -10.76 -15.06 5.87
C ALA A 76 -10.32 -16.29 6.67
N ASP A 77 -9.29 -16.20 7.51
CA ASP A 77 -8.88 -17.29 8.40
C ASP A 77 -10.02 -17.70 9.35
N VAL A 78 -10.75 -16.72 9.91
CA VAL A 78 -11.96 -16.98 10.70
C VAL A 78 -13.02 -17.69 9.87
N LYS A 79 -13.32 -17.21 8.64
CA LYS A 79 -14.29 -17.87 7.76
C LYS A 79 -13.91 -19.32 7.45
N LEU A 80 -12.63 -19.59 7.14
CA LEU A 80 -12.14 -20.93 6.87
C LEU A 80 -12.35 -21.85 8.07
N ARG A 81 -12.05 -21.39 9.29
CA ARG A 81 -12.28 -22.15 10.53
C ARG A 81 -13.76 -22.37 10.82
N ASP A 82 -14.59 -21.35 10.64
CA ASP A 82 -16.04 -21.47 10.83
C ASP A 82 -16.64 -22.52 9.89
N GLU A 83 -16.20 -22.58 8.63
CA GLU A 83 -16.64 -23.62 7.68
C GLU A 83 -16.08 -25.00 8.06
N ALA A 84 -14.83 -25.08 8.51
CA ALA A 84 -14.25 -26.33 9.00
C ALA A 84 -15.01 -26.90 10.19
N ASP A 85 -15.39 -26.05 11.15
CA ASP A 85 -16.14 -26.43 12.34
C ASP A 85 -17.54 -26.95 11.98
N LYS A 86 -18.21 -26.34 10.98
CA LYS A 86 -19.50 -26.83 10.46
C LYS A 86 -19.37 -28.24 9.89
N ILE A 87 -18.34 -28.48 9.06
CA ILE A 87 -18.10 -29.78 8.44
C ILE A 87 -17.77 -30.83 9.50
N GLN A 88 -16.95 -30.47 10.48
CA GLN A 88 -16.64 -31.35 11.61
C GLN A 88 -17.90 -31.66 12.44
N GLY A 89 -18.80 -30.69 12.61
CA GLY A 89 -20.13 -30.88 13.21
C GLY A 89 -20.96 -31.91 12.45
N SER A 90 -21.05 -31.79 11.12
CA SER A 90 -21.76 -32.77 10.27
C SER A 90 -21.16 -34.18 10.38
N ILE A 91 -19.84 -34.31 10.47
CA ILE A 91 -19.16 -35.59 10.71
C ILE A 91 -19.53 -36.17 12.07
N GLN A 92 -19.54 -35.34 13.12
CA GLN A 92 -19.92 -35.77 14.47
C GLN A 92 -21.38 -36.24 14.52
N ASP A 93 -22.28 -35.56 13.82
CA ASP A 93 -23.69 -35.96 13.72
C ASP A 93 -23.84 -37.32 13.03
N MET A 94 -23.12 -37.55 11.92
CA MET A 94 -23.08 -38.87 11.27
C MET A 94 -22.54 -39.97 12.19
N GLN A 95 -21.50 -39.69 12.97
CA GLN A 95 -20.97 -40.64 13.96
C GLN A 95 -22.01 -40.96 15.02
N ASN A 96 -22.73 -39.95 15.53
CA ASN A 96 -23.78 -40.13 16.54
C ASN A 96 -24.93 -40.99 16.02
N ILE A 97 -25.38 -40.75 14.78
CA ILE A 97 -26.41 -41.55 14.11
C ILE A 97 -25.94 -43.00 13.97
N ALA A 98 -24.73 -43.21 13.47
CA ALA A 98 -24.20 -44.56 13.28
C ALA A 98 -24.02 -45.33 14.59
N ASN A 99 -23.49 -44.66 15.63
CA ASN A 99 -23.38 -45.23 16.97
C ASN A 99 -24.75 -45.62 17.54
N GLY A 100 -25.77 -44.78 17.33
CA GLY A 100 -27.15 -45.09 17.71
C GLY A 100 -27.73 -46.31 16.99
N ALA A 101 -27.29 -46.58 15.75
CA ALA A 101 -27.62 -47.78 14.99
C ALA A 101 -26.73 -49.00 15.31
N GLY A 102 -25.75 -48.86 16.21
CA GLY A 102 -24.80 -49.93 16.53
C GLY A 102 -23.79 -50.23 15.42
N VAL A 103 -23.56 -49.27 14.51
CA VAL A 103 -22.68 -49.38 13.35
C VAL A 103 -21.48 -48.43 13.51
N SER A 104 -20.28 -48.89 13.15
CA SER A 104 -19.09 -48.02 13.12
C SER A 104 -18.85 -47.46 11.73
N ILE A 105 -18.63 -46.15 11.63
CA ILE A 105 -18.26 -45.46 10.38
C ILE A 105 -16.76 -45.14 10.28
N HIS A 106 -15.94 -45.73 11.15
CA HIS A 106 -14.49 -45.44 11.19
C HIS A 106 -13.80 -45.71 9.84
N SER A 107 -14.24 -46.72 9.09
CA SER A 107 -13.73 -47.03 7.74
C SER A 107 -13.99 -45.90 6.74
N CYS A 108 -15.10 -45.17 6.87
CA CYS A 108 -15.44 -44.02 6.02
C CYS A 108 -14.61 -42.78 6.35
N LEU A 109 -14.19 -42.62 7.61
CA LEU A 109 -13.48 -41.43 8.10
C LEU A 109 -11.96 -41.52 7.99
N ARG A 110 -11.41 -42.74 8.03
CA ARG A 110 -9.97 -42.99 8.15
C ARG A 110 -9.10 -42.26 7.12
N LEU A 111 -9.59 -42.08 5.90
CA LEU A 111 -8.85 -41.41 4.81
C LEU A 111 -9.31 -39.98 4.56
N THR A 112 -10.57 -39.66 4.86
CA THR A 112 -11.23 -38.41 4.51
C THR A 112 -11.02 -37.32 5.56
N GLN A 113 -10.98 -37.67 6.85
CA GLN A 113 -10.72 -36.69 7.90
C GLN A 113 -9.32 -36.05 7.80
N PRO A 114 -8.24 -36.82 7.56
CA PRO A 114 -6.93 -36.23 7.28
C PRO A 114 -6.86 -35.46 5.95
N GLN A 115 -7.80 -35.68 5.02
CA GLN A 115 -7.90 -34.88 3.79
C GLN A 115 -8.53 -33.52 4.09
N LEU A 116 -9.58 -33.46 4.92
CA LEU A 116 -10.21 -32.20 5.36
C LEU A 116 -9.24 -31.30 6.12
N GLU A 117 -8.46 -31.87 7.03
CA GLU A 117 -7.44 -31.12 7.80
C GLU A 117 -6.36 -30.54 6.87
N ARG A 118 -5.93 -31.31 5.86
CA ARG A 118 -4.96 -30.85 4.87
C ARG A 118 -5.54 -29.76 3.97
N ALA A 119 -6.75 -29.94 3.46
CA ALA A 119 -7.42 -28.95 2.62
C ALA A 119 -7.54 -27.58 3.33
N LEU A 120 -7.83 -27.59 4.63
CA LEU A 120 -7.85 -26.36 5.44
C LEU A 120 -6.46 -25.72 5.54
N ALA A 121 -5.44 -26.50 5.90
CA ALA A 121 -4.08 -26.00 6.06
C ALA A 121 -3.51 -25.46 4.73
N ASP A 122 -3.76 -26.16 3.63
CA ASP A 122 -3.35 -25.76 2.28
C ASP A 122 -4.02 -24.45 1.89
N SER A 123 -5.34 -24.32 2.10
CA SER A 123 -6.09 -23.09 1.82
C SER A 123 -5.63 -21.89 2.67
N GLN A 124 -5.30 -22.11 3.95
CA GLN A 124 -4.73 -21.07 4.81
C GLN A 124 -3.33 -20.63 4.33
N GLY A 125 -2.51 -21.59 3.88
CA GLY A 125 -1.19 -21.32 3.33
C GLY A 125 -1.24 -20.54 2.02
N GLU A 126 -2.12 -20.96 1.09
CA GLU A 126 -2.33 -20.28 -0.19
C GLU A 126 -2.89 -18.87 -0.01
N LEU A 127 -3.83 -18.68 0.91
CA LEU A 127 -4.35 -17.37 1.30
C LEU A 127 -3.23 -16.45 1.77
N ALA A 128 -2.42 -16.89 2.74
CA ALA A 128 -1.32 -16.10 3.30
C ALA A 128 -0.28 -15.76 2.22
N SER A 129 0.05 -16.73 1.36
CA SER A 129 0.99 -16.50 0.26
C SER A 129 0.46 -15.52 -0.77
N CYS A 130 -0.83 -15.58 -1.11
CA CYS A 130 -1.47 -14.67 -2.06
C CYS A 130 -1.46 -13.23 -1.54
N VAL A 131 -1.88 -13.02 -0.28
CA VAL A 131 -1.87 -11.70 0.37
C VAL A 131 -0.45 -11.14 0.48
N SER A 132 0.52 -11.98 0.88
CA SER A 132 1.93 -11.58 0.93
C SER A 132 2.48 -11.17 -0.46
N GLY A 133 2.03 -11.82 -1.54
CA GLY A 133 2.40 -11.46 -2.90
C GLY A 133 1.90 -10.06 -3.28
N VAL A 134 0.64 -9.75 -2.96
CA VAL A 134 0.05 -8.42 -3.20
C VAL A 134 0.76 -7.34 -2.38
N ASN A 135 1.06 -7.62 -1.11
CA ASN A 135 1.84 -6.72 -0.26
C ASN A 135 3.23 -6.43 -0.86
N GLY A 136 3.92 -7.46 -1.38
CA GLY A 136 5.21 -7.30 -2.05
C GLY A 136 5.14 -6.44 -3.32
N GLU A 137 4.07 -6.58 -4.12
CA GLU A 137 3.81 -5.69 -5.26
C GLU A 137 3.64 -4.23 -4.79
N VAL A 138 2.84 -4.00 -3.74
CA VAL A 138 2.64 -2.65 -3.18
C VAL A 138 3.94 -2.04 -2.68
N ASP A 139 4.73 -2.79 -1.90
CA ASP A 139 5.99 -2.29 -1.34
C ASP A 139 7.01 -1.95 -2.42
N THR A 140 7.09 -2.76 -3.46
CA THR A 140 7.97 -2.48 -4.61
C THR A 140 7.59 -1.16 -5.28
N ASN A 141 6.31 -0.96 -5.58
CA ASN A 141 5.81 0.24 -6.23
C ASN A 141 5.99 1.51 -5.37
N ILE A 142 5.72 1.41 -4.06
CA ILE A 142 5.93 2.53 -3.14
C ILE A 142 7.41 2.89 -3.01
N ASN A 143 8.30 1.90 -2.97
CA ASN A 143 9.74 2.15 -2.93
C ASN A 143 10.26 2.75 -4.24
N ASP A 144 9.72 2.32 -5.39
CA ASP A 144 10.03 2.91 -6.69
C ASP A 144 9.63 4.39 -6.74
N ALA A 145 8.41 4.70 -6.32
CA ALA A 145 7.93 6.08 -6.24
C ALA A 145 8.77 6.94 -5.28
N LYS A 146 9.16 6.40 -4.10
CA LYS A 146 10.07 7.10 -3.18
C LYS A 146 11.41 7.42 -3.84
N ARG A 147 11.98 6.48 -4.60
CA ARG A 147 13.23 6.72 -5.35
C ARG A 147 13.06 7.79 -6.43
N GLY A 148 11.93 7.78 -7.15
CA GLY A 148 11.60 8.82 -8.13
C GLY A 148 11.48 10.20 -7.49
N VAL A 149 10.81 10.30 -6.34
CA VAL A 149 10.70 11.54 -5.55
C VAL A 149 12.05 12.00 -5.03
N ASP A 150 12.92 11.09 -4.56
CA ASP A 150 14.24 11.47 -4.06
C ASP A 150 15.17 12.00 -5.17
N ALA A 151 15.00 11.49 -6.40
CA ALA A 151 15.79 11.91 -7.56
C ALA A 151 15.61 13.41 -7.90
N THR A 152 14.47 14.02 -7.58
CA THR A 152 14.24 15.45 -7.85
C THR A 152 15.13 16.38 -7.01
N THR A 153 15.74 15.86 -5.93
CA THR A 153 16.78 16.61 -5.19
C THR A 153 18.02 16.82 -6.06
N GLY A 154 18.34 15.85 -6.92
CA GLY A 154 19.47 15.92 -7.86
C GLY A 154 19.32 17.08 -8.85
N ASP A 155 18.11 17.35 -9.32
CA ASP A 155 17.84 18.47 -10.23
C ASP A 155 18.16 19.83 -9.57
N VAL A 156 17.84 19.97 -8.27
CA VAL A 156 18.18 21.17 -7.48
C VAL A 156 19.69 21.30 -7.26
N ASP A 157 20.37 20.18 -6.98
CA ASP A 157 21.83 20.15 -6.81
C ASP A 157 22.58 20.46 -8.12
N ASP A 158 22.03 20.04 -9.26
CA ASP A 158 22.58 20.35 -10.59
C ASP A 158 22.48 21.85 -10.89
N LEU A 159 21.37 22.49 -10.53
CA LEU A 159 21.24 23.96 -10.62
C LEU A 159 22.28 24.67 -9.73
N LEU A 160 22.54 24.16 -8.52
CA LEU A 160 23.57 24.70 -7.64
C LEU A 160 24.96 24.61 -8.28
N ALA A 161 25.29 23.46 -8.87
CA ALA A 161 26.55 23.25 -9.56
C ALA A 161 26.70 24.20 -10.75
N GLN A 162 25.63 24.40 -11.53
CA GLN A 162 25.61 25.34 -12.64
C GLN A 162 25.86 26.79 -12.17
N ILE A 163 25.19 27.25 -11.10
CA ILE A 163 25.44 28.60 -10.54
C ILE A 163 26.91 28.75 -10.13
N LYS A 164 27.46 27.77 -9.42
CA LYS A 164 28.86 27.78 -8.96
C LYS A 164 29.87 27.77 -10.11
N SER A 165 29.50 27.23 -11.26
CA SER A 165 30.35 27.21 -12.46
C SER A 165 30.39 28.55 -13.19
N CYS A 166 29.41 29.44 -12.97
CA CYS A 166 29.39 30.77 -13.58
C CYS A 166 30.42 31.71 -12.93
N THR A 167 31.19 32.43 -13.74
CA THR A 167 32.03 33.53 -13.25
C THR A 167 31.17 34.65 -12.67
N THR A 168 31.55 35.17 -11.50
CA THR A 168 30.84 36.23 -10.78
C THR A 168 30.56 37.43 -11.70
N GLY A 169 29.26 37.76 -11.90
CA GLY A 169 28.83 38.89 -12.72
C GLY A 169 28.51 38.59 -14.19
N SER A 170 28.66 37.34 -14.65
CA SER A 170 28.27 36.96 -16.02
C SER A 170 26.75 36.84 -16.15
N ILE A 171 26.11 37.94 -16.57
CA ILE A 171 24.65 38.00 -16.82
C ILE A 171 24.22 36.90 -17.80
N LEU A 172 24.99 36.72 -18.87
CA LEU A 172 24.70 35.71 -19.90
C LEU A 172 24.74 34.27 -19.37
N CYS A 173 25.48 34.01 -18.28
CA CYS A 173 25.56 32.70 -17.64
C CYS A 173 24.41 32.49 -16.64
N LEU A 174 24.12 33.49 -15.80
CA LEU A 174 23.20 33.35 -14.68
C LEU A 174 21.73 33.55 -15.08
N SER A 175 21.42 34.39 -16.08
CA SER A 175 20.03 34.65 -16.47
C SER A 175 19.25 33.41 -16.92
N PRO A 176 19.81 32.50 -17.75
CA PRO A 176 19.14 31.24 -18.09
C PRO A 176 18.87 30.36 -16.86
N ILE A 177 19.82 30.27 -15.93
CA ILE A 177 19.69 29.45 -14.72
C ILE A 177 18.59 30.01 -13.81
N ILE A 178 18.55 31.33 -13.62
CA ILE A 178 17.49 31.99 -12.84
C ILE A 178 16.10 31.70 -13.43
N ARG A 179 15.98 31.76 -14.76
CA ARG A 179 14.72 31.42 -15.44
C ARG A 179 14.36 29.95 -15.25
N GLN A 180 15.33 29.05 -15.31
CA GLN A 180 15.11 27.62 -15.05
C GLN A 180 14.63 27.39 -13.62
N ILE A 181 15.25 28.04 -12.63
CA ILE A 181 14.80 27.96 -11.22
C ILE A 181 13.34 28.41 -11.07
N ASP A 182 12.93 29.48 -11.75
CA ASP A 182 11.55 29.96 -11.69
C ASP A 182 10.55 28.99 -12.34
N VAL A 183 10.98 28.24 -13.36
CA VAL A 183 10.20 27.16 -13.97
C VAL A 183 10.11 25.96 -13.02
N ASP A 184 11.25 25.53 -12.48
CA ASP A 184 11.37 24.34 -11.60
C ASP A 184 10.63 24.51 -10.27
N LYS A 185 10.41 25.76 -9.82
CA LYS A 185 9.56 26.07 -8.67
C LYS A 185 8.12 25.59 -8.83
N VAL A 186 7.67 25.44 -10.07
CA VAL A 186 6.34 24.94 -10.42
C VAL A 186 6.43 23.49 -10.88
N GLU A 187 7.35 23.20 -11.79
CA GLU A 187 7.42 21.88 -12.44
C GLU A 187 7.88 20.76 -11.49
N LEU A 188 8.88 20.98 -10.63
CA LEU A 188 9.38 19.91 -9.75
C LEU A 188 8.33 19.44 -8.72
N PRO A 189 7.60 20.32 -8.01
CA PRO A 189 6.49 19.89 -7.16
C PRO A 189 5.40 19.12 -7.90
N GLU A 190 5.04 19.54 -9.12
CA GLU A 190 4.03 18.86 -9.95
C GLU A 190 4.50 17.47 -10.39
N LEU A 191 5.79 17.30 -10.70
CA LEU A 191 6.39 16.01 -11.01
C LEU A 191 6.37 15.07 -9.80
N ILE A 192 6.73 15.57 -8.61
CA ILE A 192 6.63 14.83 -7.34
C ILE A 192 5.18 14.37 -7.10
N GLU A 193 4.22 15.29 -7.20
CA GLU A 193 2.80 14.99 -7.00
C GLU A 193 2.30 13.94 -7.99
N THR A 194 2.67 14.08 -9.26
CA THR A 194 2.32 13.12 -10.31
C THR A 194 2.84 11.72 -10.00
N GLU A 195 4.07 11.59 -9.52
CA GLU A 195 4.66 10.30 -9.18
C GLU A 195 3.99 9.66 -7.96
N VAL A 196 3.70 10.46 -6.93
CA VAL A 196 2.93 10.01 -5.76
C VAL A 196 1.54 9.55 -6.18
N HIS A 197 0.85 10.32 -7.04
CA HIS A 197 -0.50 10.00 -7.48
C HIS A 197 -0.57 8.67 -8.24
N LYS A 198 0.39 8.41 -9.13
CA LYS A 198 0.48 7.12 -9.84
C LYS A 198 0.64 5.96 -8.85
N ALA A 199 1.54 6.10 -7.88
CA ALA A 199 1.81 5.06 -6.90
C ALA A 199 0.60 4.78 -6.01
N VAL A 200 -0.07 5.83 -5.51
CA VAL A 200 -1.30 5.69 -4.70
C VAL A 200 -2.42 5.05 -5.51
N THR A 201 -2.62 5.47 -6.76
CA THR A 201 -3.61 4.85 -7.66
C THR A 201 -3.33 3.37 -7.86
N LEU A 202 -2.07 2.99 -7.99
CA LEU A 202 -1.68 1.60 -8.13
C LEU A 202 -1.99 0.79 -6.85
N VAL A 203 -1.70 1.35 -5.67
CA VAL A 203 -2.10 0.74 -4.38
C VAL A 203 -3.63 0.54 -4.31
N ASP A 204 -4.41 1.52 -4.74
CA ASP A 204 -5.87 1.41 -4.80
C ASP A 204 -6.33 0.30 -5.75
N THR A 205 -5.63 0.09 -6.87
CA THR A 205 -5.94 -1.00 -7.81
C THR A 205 -5.53 -2.38 -7.32
N LEU A 206 -4.49 -2.46 -6.47
CA LEU A 206 -4.01 -3.71 -5.89
C LEU A 206 -4.81 -4.13 -4.67
N THR A 207 -5.40 -3.19 -3.94
CA THR A 207 -6.19 -3.46 -2.72
C THR A 207 -7.33 -4.49 -2.94
N PRO A 208 -8.16 -4.40 -4.01
CA PRO A 208 -9.16 -5.43 -4.30
C PRO A 208 -8.60 -6.83 -4.58
N LYS A 209 -7.32 -6.98 -4.93
CA LYS A 209 -6.70 -8.30 -5.10
C LYS A 209 -6.59 -9.05 -3.76
N VAL A 210 -6.47 -8.34 -2.64
CA VAL A 210 -6.51 -8.94 -1.30
C VAL A 210 -7.87 -9.60 -1.06
N ASP A 211 -8.97 -8.93 -1.40
CA ASP A 211 -10.32 -9.49 -1.29
C ASP A 211 -10.47 -10.71 -2.19
N HIS A 212 -9.92 -10.63 -3.41
CA HIS A 212 -9.93 -11.77 -4.31
C HIS A 212 -9.16 -12.98 -3.74
N CYS A 213 -7.98 -12.76 -3.13
CA CYS A 213 -7.25 -13.81 -2.42
C CYS A 213 -8.12 -14.44 -1.31
N SER A 214 -8.77 -13.60 -0.51
CA SER A 214 -9.67 -13.98 0.59
C SER A 214 -10.84 -14.84 0.10
N ASP A 215 -11.63 -14.31 -0.83
CA ASP A 215 -12.85 -14.96 -1.33
C ASP A 215 -12.54 -16.24 -2.12
N SER A 216 -11.50 -16.23 -2.95
CA SER A 216 -11.13 -17.40 -3.77
C SER A 216 -10.67 -18.58 -2.92
N ASN A 217 -9.84 -18.35 -1.89
CA ASN A 217 -9.35 -19.43 -1.02
C ASN A 217 -10.45 -20.00 -0.13
N VAL A 218 -11.32 -19.14 0.43
CA VAL A 218 -12.51 -19.60 1.17
C VAL A 218 -13.42 -20.43 0.28
N SER A 219 -13.70 -19.96 -0.94
CA SER A 219 -14.54 -20.70 -1.90
C SER A 219 -13.94 -22.04 -2.31
N THR A 220 -12.62 -22.09 -2.50
CA THR A 220 -11.90 -23.32 -2.86
C THR A 220 -11.98 -24.34 -1.75
N TYR A 221 -11.67 -23.92 -0.51
CA TYR A 221 -11.81 -24.78 0.68
C TYR A 221 -13.22 -25.35 0.81
N VAL A 222 -14.25 -24.48 0.77
CA VAL A 222 -15.65 -24.92 0.91
C VAL A 222 -16.03 -25.95 -0.15
N THR A 223 -15.59 -25.74 -1.40
CA THR A 223 -15.87 -26.67 -2.52
C THR A 223 -15.21 -28.03 -2.30
N GLU A 224 -13.93 -28.04 -1.95
CA GLU A 224 -13.18 -29.28 -1.71
C GLU A 224 -13.71 -30.02 -0.50
N ALA A 225 -13.92 -29.31 0.61
CA ALA A 225 -14.38 -29.88 1.86
C ALA A 225 -15.82 -30.41 1.76
N THR A 226 -16.71 -29.74 1.02
CA THR A 226 -18.05 -30.26 0.69
C THR A 226 -17.98 -31.55 -0.12
N THR A 227 -17.05 -31.63 -1.08
CA THR A 227 -16.85 -32.85 -1.90
C THR A 227 -16.38 -34.02 -1.04
N ILE A 228 -15.48 -33.77 -0.09
CA ILE A 228 -15.01 -34.79 0.87
C ILE A 228 -16.16 -35.20 1.80
N LEU A 229 -16.94 -34.25 2.31
CA LEU A 229 -18.09 -34.52 3.17
C LEU A 229 -19.14 -35.40 2.46
N GLN A 230 -19.48 -35.10 1.21
CA GLN A 230 -20.39 -35.92 0.41
C GLN A 230 -19.87 -37.37 0.25
N SER A 231 -18.55 -37.53 0.08
CA SER A 231 -17.93 -38.85 -0.01
C SER A 231 -18.04 -39.64 1.30
N ILE A 232 -17.99 -38.95 2.44
CA ILE A 232 -18.25 -39.55 3.76
C ILE A 232 -19.72 -39.95 3.86
N GLU A 233 -20.65 -39.05 3.55
CA GLU A 233 -22.10 -39.30 3.60
C GLU A 233 -22.48 -40.51 2.74
N ASP A 234 -21.99 -40.58 1.49
CA ASP A 234 -22.23 -41.70 0.58
C ASP A 234 -21.69 -43.03 1.15
N CYS A 235 -20.55 -42.99 1.83
CA CYS A 235 -19.99 -44.17 2.49
C CYS A 235 -20.85 -44.59 3.69
N VAL A 236 -21.24 -43.64 4.54
CA VAL A 236 -22.08 -43.89 5.73
C VAL A 236 -23.43 -44.48 5.32
N ASN A 237 -24.08 -43.91 4.30
CA ASN A 237 -25.38 -44.35 3.77
C ASN A 237 -25.36 -45.77 3.17
N ARG A 238 -24.18 -46.31 2.83
CA ARG A 238 -24.04 -47.71 2.38
C ARG A 238 -23.95 -48.71 3.54
N ILE A 239 -23.55 -48.25 4.73
CA ILE A 239 -23.34 -49.12 5.89
C ILE A 239 -24.54 -49.04 6.84
N LEU A 240 -25.23 -47.90 6.89
CA LEU A 240 -26.48 -47.75 7.62
C LEU A 240 -27.66 -48.33 6.80
N PRO A 241 -28.36 -49.36 7.30
CA PRO A 241 -29.50 -49.98 6.62
C PRO A 241 -30.79 -49.14 6.67
#